data_AF-A0A834FIR9-F1
#
_entry.id   AF-A0A834FIR9-F1
#
_cell.length_a   1.000
_cell.length_b   1.000
_cell.length_c   1.000
_cell.angle_alpha   90.00
_cell.angle_beta   90.00
_cell.angle_gamma   90.00
#
_symmetry.space_group_name_H-M   'P 1'
#
loop_
_entity.id
_entity.type
_entity.pdbx_description
1 polymer ?
#
loop_
_entity_poly.entity_id
_entity_poly.type
_entity_poly.pdbx_seq_one_letter_code
_entity_poly.pdbx_strand_id
1 'polypeptide(L)'
;MADKEKKKKESIFDLSKYIDKPIRVKFQGGREGRWLSVGVIGGLMTKYQWRGSIFQLFFFSLTIPSLASGVLKGFDPLLNLVLDGTIEYMRDPDDQLKLTEDTRQLGLVVCRGTSVVLICPQDGMEAIPNPFIQQQDG
;
A
#
# COMPACT_ATOMS: atom_id res chain seq x y z
N MET A 1 -41.84 -14.63 -4.23
CA MET A 1 -40.67 -13.86 -4.70
C MET A 1 -39.46 -14.52 -4.05
N ALA A 2 -38.67 -15.28 -4.82
CA ALA A 2 -37.52 -15.99 -4.28
C ALA A 2 -36.34 -15.02 -4.22
N ASP A 3 -35.88 -14.69 -3.01
CA ASP A 3 -34.63 -13.97 -2.80
C ASP A 3 -33.49 -14.79 -3.42
N LYS A 4 -32.96 -14.28 -4.52
CA LYS A 4 -31.84 -14.87 -5.23
C LYS A 4 -30.60 -14.55 -4.40
N GLU A 5 -30.24 -15.46 -3.49
CA GLU A 5 -29.02 -15.38 -2.68
C GLU A 5 -27.83 -15.06 -3.60
N LYS A 6 -27.31 -13.82 -3.50
CA LYS A 6 -26.13 -13.41 -4.25
C LYS A 6 -24.96 -14.24 -3.71
N LYS A 7 -24.50 -15.21 -4.50
CA LYS A 7 -23.27 -15.96 -4.22
C LYS A 7 -22.16 -15.00 -3.83
N LYS A 8 -21.64 -15.15 -2.61
CA LYS A 8 -20.48 -14.39 -2.13
C LYS A 8 -19.34 -14.64 -3.11
N LYS A 9 -18.75 -13.58 -3.65
CA LYS A 9 -17.48 -13.68 -4.38
C LYS A 9 -16.42 -13.99 -3.32
N GLU A 10 -16.12 -15.27 -3.16
CA GLU A 10 -15.03 -15.71 -2.29
C GLU A 10 -13.71 -15.33 -2.97
N SER A 11 -12.81 -14.69 -2.23
CA SER A 11 -11.47 -14.44 -2.72
C SER A 11 -10.73 -15.76 -2.86
N ILE A 12 -10.02 -15.94 -3.98
CA ILE A 12 -9.18 -17.13 -4.21
C ILE A 12 -8.06 -17.25 -3.15
N PHE A 13 -7.76 -16.14 -2.49
CA PHE A 13 -6.75 -16.03 -1.44
C PHE A 13 -7.41 -15.97 -0.07
N ASP A 14 -7.03 -16.90 0.83
CA ASP A 14 -7.53 -16.95 2.20
C ASP A 14 -6.66 -16.07 3.12
N LEU A 15 -7.12 -14.84 3.34
CA LEU A 15 -6.48 -13.85 4.21
C LEU A 15 -6.58 -14.22 5.70
N SER A 16 -7.50 -15.11 6.09
CA SER A 16 -7.71 -15.52 7.49
C SER A 16 -6.44 -16.13 8.09
N LYS A 17 -5.63 -16.80 7.27
CA LYS A 17 -4.35 -17.42 7.66
C LYS A 17 -3.26 -16.41 8.03
N TYR A 18 -3.45 -15.16 7.65
CA TYR A 18 -2.50 -14.07 7.83
C TYR A 18 -2.98 -13.01 8.82
N ILE A 19 -4.11 -13.24 9.51
CA ILE A 19 -4.53 -12.39 10.62
C ILE A 19 -3.42 -12.40 11.70
N ASP A 20 -3.16 -11.21 12.24
CA ASP A 20 -2.10 -10.90 13.20
C ASP A 20 -0.67 -11.19 12.70
N LYS A 21 -0.48 -11.36 11.39
CA LYS A 21 0.84 -11.49 10.77
C LYS A 21 1.21 -10.25 9.96
N PRO A 22 2.52 -9.93 9.88
CA PRO A 22 2.99 -8.89 8.99
C PRO A 22 2.80 -9.29 7.53
N ILE A 23 2.13 -8.42 6.77
CA ILE A 23 1.96 -8.55 5.33
C ILE A 23 2.46 -7.28 4.64
N ARG A 24 2.99 -7.47 3.43
CA ARG A 24 3.37 -6.41 2.51
C ARG A 24 2.32 -6.29 1.41
N VAL A 25 1.85 -5.07 1.17
CA VAL A 25 0.80 -4.77 0.20
C VAL A 25 1.30 -3.74 -0.79
N LYS A 26 1.11 -4.02 -2.09
CA LYS A 26 1.37 -3.07 -3.18
C LYS A 26 0.05 -2.53 -3.69
N PHE A 27 -0.04 -1.22 -3.81
CA PHE A 27 -1.24 -0.54 -4.30
C PHE A 27 -1.06 -0.04 -5.74
N GLN A 28 -2.14 -0.03 -6.50
CA GLN A 28 -2.24 0.56 -7.83
C GLN A 28 -2.30 2.08 -7.68
N GLY A 29 -1.45 2.78 -8.41
CA GLY A 29 -1.39 4.24 -8.36
C GLY A 29 -1.09 4.71 -6.94
N GLY A 30 0.15 4.56 -6.53
CA GLY A 30 0.61 4.98 -5.21
C GLY A 30 0.31 6.44 -5.06
N ARG A 31 -0.60 6.64 -4.12
CA ARG A 31 -1.02 7.94 -3.71
C ARG A 31 0.14 8.51 -2.92
N GLU A 32 0.87 9.44 -3.53
CA GLU A 32 1.30 10.62 -2.77
C GLU A 32 0.04 11.41 -2.40
N GLY A 33 -0.71 10.87 -1.46
CA GLY A 33 -1.97 11.41 -1.04
C GLY A 33 -2.09 11.11 0.43
N ARG A 34 -1.27 11.83 1.21
CA ARG A 34 -1.41 12.09 2.65
C ARG A 34 -2.51 11.20 3.23
N TRP A 35 -2.14 9.98 3.59
CA TRP A 35 -3.03 9.09 4.31
C TRP A 35 -3.61 9.92 5.46
N LEU A 36 -4.94 9.99 5.54
CA LEU A 36 -5.61 10.58 6.70
C LEU A 36 -5.27 9.67 7.87
N SER A 37 -4.12 9.92 8.50
CA SER A 37 -3.87 9.48 9.85
C SER A 37 -5.09 9.91 10.62
N VAL A 38 -5.87 8.96 11.15
CA VAL A 38 -6.95 9.26 12.08
C VAL A 38 -6.27 9.66 13.39
N GLY A 39 -5.67 10.86 13.37
CA GLY A 39 -5.14 11.54 14.53
C GLY A 39 -6.13 12.64 14.86
N VAL A 40 -6.86 12.48 15.97
CA VAL A 40 -7.50 13.62 16.62
C VAL A 40 -6.36 14.47 17.18
N ILE A 41 -5.96 15.50 16.44
CA ILE A 41 -5.07 16.53 16.97
C ILE A 41 -5.73 17.87 16.70
N GLY A 42 -6.01 18.58 17.80
CA GLY A 42 -6.69 19.86 17.87
C GLY A 42 -6.16 20.89 16.86
N GLY A 43 -7.08 21.74 16.41
CA GLY A 43 -6.94 22.60 15.25
C GLY A 43 -5.66 23.44 15.22
N LEU A 44 -4.95 23.37 14.09
CA LEU A 44 -4.51 24.53 13.34
C LEU A 44 -4.15 24.07 11.92
N MET A 45 -4.84 24.63 10.93
CA MET A 45 -4.65 24.32 9.51
C MET A 45 -3.41 25.02 8.98
N THR A 46 -2.29 24.32 8.82
CA THR A 46 -1.13 24.84 8.09
C THR A 46 -1.35 24.71 6.59
N LYS A 47 -1.66 25.88 5.99
CA LYS A 47 -1.62 26.25 4.57
C LYS A 47 -0.73 25.35 3.70
N TYR A 48 -1.32 24.69 2.71
CA TYR A 48 -0.62 24.41 1.45
C TYR A 48 -1.01 25.49 0.44
N GLN A 49 0.04 26.10 -0.11
CA GLN A 49 0.06 27.33 -0.90
C GLN A 49 -0.63 27.13 -2.25
N TRP A 50 -1.72 27.87 -2.49
CA TRP A 50 -2.48 27.87 -3.74
C TRP A 50 -2.11 29.13 -4.54
N ARG A 51 -1.23 29.01 -5.54
CA ARG A 51 -0.99 30.04 -6.56
C ARG A 51 -0.65 29.39 -7.92
N GLY A 52 -1.58 29.52 -8.87
CA GLY A 52 -1.31 29.68 -10.31
C GLY A 52 -0.85 28.46 -11.14
N SER A 53 -1.65 28.11 -12.16
CA SER A 53 -1.27 27.53 -13.47
C SER A 53 -0.29 26.34 -13.55
N ILE A 54 -0.41 25.33 -12.68
CA ILE A 54 0.35 24.06 -12.74
C ILE A 54 -0.56 22.81 -12.81
N PHE A 55 -1.84 22.99 -13.16
CA PHE A 55 -2.84 21.91 -13.15
C PHE A 55 -2.50 20.69 -14.05
N GLN A 56 -1.52 20.79 -14.96
CA GLN A 56 -1.13 19.69 -15.85
C GLN A 56 -0.08 18.73 -15.25
N LEU A 57 0.68 19.13 -14.21
CA LEU A 57 1.75 18.28 -13.64
C LEU A 57 1.28 17.45 -12.42
N PHE A 58 0.12 17.77 -11.85
CA PHE A 58 -0.46 16.99 -10.74
C PHE A 58 -1.07 15.64 -11.17
N PHE A 59 -1.23 15.41 -12.48
CA PHE A 59 -1.75 14.16 -13.02
C PHE A 59 -0.69 13.07 -13.22
N PHE A 60 0.60 13.38 -13.05
CA PHE A 60 1.68 12.41 -13.28
C PHE A 60 2.05 11.57 -12.04
N SER A 61 1.53 11.93 -10.85
CA SER A 61 1.70 11.16 -9.59
C SER A 61 0.48 10.26 -9.29
N LEU A 62 -0.07 9.63 -10.32
CA LEU A 62 -1.18 8.66 -10.21
C LEU A 62 -0.77 7.25 -10.65
N THR A 63 0.50 7.07 -11.03
CA THR A 63 1.01 5.83 -11.62
C THR A 63 2.07 5.12 -10.78
N ILE A 64 2.63 5.74 -9.75
CA ILE A 64 3.76 5.19 -8.99
C ILE A 64 3.24 4.20 -7.95
N PRO A 65 3.27 2.86 -8.10
CA PRO A 65 2.58 1.99 -7.14
C PRO A 65 3.16 2.12 -5.73
N SER A 66 2.35 2.37 -4.69
CA SER A 66 2.87 2.49 -3.32
C SER A 66 3.07 1.10 -2.70
N LEU A 67 4.04 0.99 -1.79
CA LEU A 67 4.34 -0.23 -1.06
C LEU A 67 4.18 0.05 0.42
N ALA A 68 3.39 -0.76 1.12
CA ALA A 68 3.24 -0.67 2.56
C ALA A 68 3.46 -2.04 3.21
N SER A 69 3.93 -2.05 4.45
CA SER A 69 3.97 -3.24 5.31
C SER A 69 3.26 -2.95 6.62
N GLY A 70 2.50 -3.92 7.14
CA GLY A 70 1.79 -3.78 8.41
C GLY A 70 1.20 -5.10 8.87
N VAL A 71 0.77 -5.16 10.13
CA VAL A 71 0.13 -6.35 10.70
C VAL A 71 -1.34 -6.39 10.28
N LEU A 72 -1.77 -7.47 9.62
CA LEU A 72 -3.15 -7.60 9.18
C LEU A 72 -4.07 -7.85 10.38
N LYS A 73 -4.94 -6.89 10.69
CA LYS A 73 -5.93 -6.99 11.78
C LYS A 73 -7.30 -7.44 11.32
N GLY A 74 -7.63 -7.20 10.06
CA GLY A 74 -8.92 -7.59 9.51
C GLY A 74 -9.01 -7.34 8.02
N PHE A 75 -9.97 -8.01 7.39
CA PHE A 75 -10.27 -7.82 5.98
C PHE A 75 -11.76 -8.05 5.72
N ASP A 76 -12.23 -7.57 4.56
CA ASP A 76 -13.58 -7.85 4.07
C ASP A 76 -13.57 -8.59 2.73
N PRO A 77 -14.71 -9.09 2.25
CA PRO A 77 -14.81 -9.76 0.95
C PRO A 77 -14.48 -8.86 -0.26
N LEU A 78 -14.39 -7.54 -0.07
CA LEU A 78 -13.99 -6.58 -1.11
C LEU A 78 -12.48 -6.30 -1.09
N LEU A 79 -11.72 -7.05 -0.28
CA LEU A 79 -10.29 -6.89 -0.05
C LEU A 79 -9.90 -5.53 0.56
N ASN A 80 -10.83 -4.87 1.25
CA ASN A 80 -10.46 -3.79 2.15
C ASN A 80 -9.71 -4.40 3.34
N LEU A 81 -8.55 -3.85 3.67
CA LEU A 81 -7.66 -4.39 4.70
C LEU A 81 -7.55 -3.39 5.85
N VAL A 82 -7.43 -3.89 7.07
CA VAL A 82 -7.05 -3.11 8.24
C VAL A 82 -5.65 -3.53 8.64
N LEU A 83 -4.70 -2.60 8.56
CA LEU A 83 -3.30 -2.84 8.88
C LEU A 83 -2.90 -2.00 10.09
N ASP A 84 -2.25 -2.63 11.06
CA ASP A 84 -1.72 -1.97 12.26
C ASP A 84 -0.20 -1.81 12.18
N GLY A 85 0.33 -0.75 12.79
CA GLY A 85 1.75 -0.41 12.74
C GLY A 85 2.28 -0.23 11.32
N THR A 86 1.47 0.32 10.41
CA THR A 86 1.77 0.34 8.98
C THR A 86 2.90 1.29 8.65
N ILE A 87 3.83 0.80 7.85
CA ILE A 87 4.99 1.52 7.32
C ILE A 87 4.85 1.60 5.80
N GLU A 88 4.88 2.80 5.26
CA GLU A 88 4.94 3.05 3.82
C GLU A 88 6.39 3.24 3.38
N TYR A 89 6.77 2.58 2.30
CA TYR A 89 8.09 2.71 1.69
C TYR A 89 8.01 3.75 0.57
N MET A 90 8.79 4.81 0.70
CA MET A 90 8.89 5.84 -0.30
C MET A 90 9.69 5.33 -1.51
N ARG A 91 9.52 6.02 -2.63
CA ARG A 91 10.27 5.74 -3.86
C ARG A 91 11.02 6.98 -4.27
N ASP A 92 12.09 6.74 -5.00
CA ASP A 92 12.91 7.83 -5.53
C ASP A 92 12.06 8.65 -6.52
N PRO A 93 12.02 9.99 -6.38
CA PRO A 93 11.28 10.85 -7.30
C PRO A 93 11.85 10.82 -8.73
N ASP A 94 13.15 10.55 -8.88
CA ASP A 94 13.84 10.49 -10.16
C ASP A 94 13.84 9.07 -10.75
N ASP A 95 13.82 8.02 -9.90
CA ASP A 95 13.70 6.60 -10.31
C ASP A 95 12.62 5.84 -9.53
N GLN A 96 11.42 5.77 -10.12
CA GLN A 96 10.23 5.13 -9.54
C GLN A 96 10.35 3.60 -9.35
N LEU A 97 11.40 2.97 -9.89
CA LEU A 97 11.68 1.54 -9.70
C LEU A 97 12.55 1.30 -8.46
N LYS A 98 13.23 2.34 -7.96
CA LYS A 98 14.10 2.28 -6.80
C LYS A 98 13.32 2.63 -5.52
N LEU A 99 13.29 1.67 -4.60
CA LEU A 99 12.86 1.92 -3.23
C LEU A 99 13.94 2.75 -2.54
N THR A 100 13.55 3.86 -1.90
CA THR A 100 14.45 4.61 -1.03
C THR A 100 14.47 3.97 0.36
N GLU A 101 15.48 4.31 1.17
CA GLU A 101 15.53 3.91 2.58
C GLU A 101 14.50 4.70 3.44
N ASP A 102 13.93 5.75 2.86
CA ASP A 102 12.93 6.58 3.50
C ASP A 102 11.62 5.81 3.70
N THR A 103 11.21 5.73 4.95
CA THR A 103 9.96 5.08 5.37
C THR A 103 9.10 6.05 6.16
N ARG A 104 7.79 5.90 6.01
CA ARG A 104 6.79 6.72 6.72
C ARG A 104 5.93 5.85 7.62
N GLN A 105 5.89 6.20 8.90
CA GLN A 105 5.00 5.58 9.89
C GLN A 105 3.58 6.11 9.72
N LEU A 106 2.63 5.23 9.44
CA LEU A 106 1.21 5.56 9.27
C LEU A 106 0.35 5.09 10.46
N GLY A 107 0.81 4.09 11.21
CA GLY A 107 0.08 3.51 12.34
C GLY A 107 -1.07 2.61 11.87
N LEU A 108 -2.26 2.77 12.47
CA LEU A 108 -3.45 2.02 12.09
C LEU A 108 -4.08 2.63 10.83
N VAL A 109 -4.17 1.85 9.76
CA VAL A 109 -4.74 2.29 8.47
C VAL A 109 -5.79 1.33 7.96
N VAL A 110 -6.73 1.88 7.20
CA VAL A 110 -7.71 1.12 6.42
C VAL A 110 -7.36 1.28 4.95
N CYS A 111 -6.96 0.18 4.32
CA CYS A 111 -6.60 0.10 2.92
C CYS A 111 -7.82 -0.29 2.08
N ARG A 112 -8.04 0.42 0.98
CA ARG A 112 -9.17 0.16 0.08
C ARG A 112 -8.82 -0.93 -0.95
N GLY A 113 -9.58 -2.01 -0.99
CA GLY A 113 -9.33 -3.19 -1.82
C GLY A 113 -9.31 -2.92 -3.32
N THR A 114 -10.04 -1.91 -3.79
CA THR A 114 -10.04 -1.50 -5.22
C THR A 114 -8.68 -1.04 -5.72
N SER A 115 -7.78 -0.66 -4.81
CA SER A 115 -6.43 -0.21 -5.15
C SER A 115 -5.37 -1.25 -4.80
N VAL A 116 -5.73 -2.42 -4.25
CA VAL A 116 -4.76 -3.47 -3.93
C VAL A 116 -4.37 -4.22 -5.20
N VAL A 117 -3.06 -4.29 -5.48
CA VAL A 117 -2.51 -5.02 -6.63
C VAL A 117 -1.95 -6.36 -6.21
N LEU A 118 -1.22 -6.38 -5.08
CA LEU A 118 -0.50 -7.55 -4.63
C LEU A 118 -0.41 -7.55 -3.11
N ILE A 119 -0.63 -8.73 -2.52
CA ILE A 119 -0.48 -9.00 -1.09
C ILE A 119 0.56 -10.11 -0.97
N CYS A 120 1.57 -9.89 -0.15
CA CYS A 120 2.61 -10.85 0.14
C CYS A 120 2.75 -11.01 1.66
N PRO A 121 2.73 -12.24 2.20
CA PRO A 121 3.16 -12.46 3.57
C PRO A 121 4.63 -12.07 3.70
N GLN A 122 5.01 -11.54 4.86
CA GLN A 122 6.41 -11.25 5.14
C GLN A 122 7.19 -12.52 5.52
N ASP A 123 6.49 -13.53 6.04
CA ASP A 123 7.09 -14.83 6.39
C ASP A 123 7.55 -15.59 5.14
N GLY A 124 8.83 -15.96 5.11
CA GLY A 124 9.43 -16.76 4.02
C GLY A 124 9.81 -15.96 2.76
N MET A 125 9.71 -14.63 2.79
CA MET A 125 10.17 -13.74 1.71
C MET A 125 11.45 -13.05 2.14
N GLU A 126 12.55 -13.28 1.40
CA GLU A 126 13.80 -12.55 1.58
C GLU A 126 14.24 -11.88 0.28
N ALA A 127 14.98 -10.78 0.40
CA ALA A 127 15.61 -10.16 -0.75
C ALA A 127 16.81 -11.02 -1.16
N ILE A 128 16.69 -11.64 -2.34
CA ILE A 128 17.79 -12.42 -2.92
C ILE A 128 18.62 -11.53 -3.86
N PRO A 129 19.93 -11.81 -4.02
CA PRO A 129 20.70 -11.22 -5.11
C PRO A 129 20.09 -11.59 -6.45
N ASN A 130 20.33 -10.78 -7.48
CA ASN A 130 19.83 -11.05 -8.81
C ASN A 130 20.37 -12.42 -9.30
N PRO A 131 19.49 -13.42 -9.51
CA PRO A 131 19.90 -14.79 -9.85
C PRO A 131 20.45 -14.92 -11.29
N PHE A 132 20.36 -13.86 -12.10
CA PHE A 132 20.85 -13.83 -13.48
C PHE A 132 22.21 -13.16 -13.64
N ILE A 133 22.82 -12.67 -12.56
CA ILE A 133 24.23 -12.27 -12.60
C ILE A 133 25.03 -13.57 -12.66
N GLN A 134 25.47 -13.95 -13.86
CA GLN A 134 26.47 -15.01 -14.01
C GLN A 134 27.66 -14.60 -13.14
N GLN A 135 27.99 -15.42 -12.13
CA GLN A 135 29.26 -15.31 -11.43
C GLN A 135 30.32 -15.42 -12.52
N GLN A 136 31.00 -14.31 -12.84
CA GLN A 136 32.18 -14.36 -13.69
C GLN A 136 33.23 -15.13 -12.88
N ASP A 137 33.34 -16.42 -13.15
CA ASP A 137 34.44 -17.25 -12.69
C ASP A 137 35.73 -16.57 -13.17
N GLY A 138 36.61 -16.25 -12.21
CA GLY A 138 37.89 -15.58 -12.44
C GLY A 138 38.92 -16.42 -13.15
#